data_AF-A0A0R3N7D4-F1
#
_entry.id   AF-A0A0R3N7D4-F1
#
_cell.length_a   1.000
_cell.length_b   1.000
_cell.length_c   1.000
_cell.angle_alpha   90.00
_cell.angle_beta   90.00
_cell.angle_gamma   90.00
#
_symmetry.space_group_name_H-M   'P 1'
#
loop_
_entity.id
_entity.type
_entity.pdbx_description
1 polymer ?
#
loop_
_entity_poly.entity_id
_entity_poly.type
_entity_poly.pdbx_seq_one_letter_code
_entity_poly.pdbx_strand_id
1 'polypeptide(L)'
;MVVDIDDHACSCCGDALHRIGEDASERLDIVPAHFRMLVVRRPKYACRTCENVVQTPAPVIEGLPTVATLAQVLVSKYADHLPLYRQAQI
;
A
#
# COMPACT_ATOMS: atom_id res chain seq x y z
N MET A 1 2.23 -6.80 -1.84
CA MET A 1 0.82 -7.19 -1.95
C MET A 1 0.23 -6.49 -3.17
N VAL A 2 -0.42 -7.23 -4.05
CA VAL A 2 -1.14 -6.65 -5.20
C VAL A 2 -2.61 -6.57 -4.82
N VAL A 3 -3.23 -5.41 -5.03
CA VAL A 3 -4.68 -5.21 -4.87
C VAL A 3 -5.23 -4.94 -6.25
N ASP A 4 -5.91 -5.95 -6.78
CA ASP A 4 -6.43 -5.97 -8.15
C ASP A 4 -7.90 -5.55 -8.21
N ILE A 5 -8.42 -5.42 -9.42
CA ILE A 5 -9.85 -5.22 -9.69
C ILE A 5 -10.59 -6.57 -9.69
N ASP A 6 -11.85 -6.57 -9.27
CA ASP A 6 -12.66 -7.80 -9.18
C ASP A 6 -13.09 -8.33 -10.57
N ASP A 7 -13.36 -7.42 -11.52
CA ASP A 7 -13.78 -7.77 -12.87
C ASP A 7 -12.83 -7.17 -13.91
N HIS A 8 -12.42 -8.01 -14.86
CA HIS A 8 -11.52 -7.66 -15.95
C HIS A 8 -12.27 -7.43 -17.27
N ALA A 9 -13.61 -7.40 -17.26
CA ALA A 9 -14.43 -6.97 -18.37
C ALA A 9 -14.71 -5.47 -18.30
N CYS A 10 -14.71 -4.79 -19.45
CA CYS A 10 -15.07 -3.38 -19.52
C CYS A 10 -16.56 -3.21 -19.25
N SER A 11 -16.93 -2.37 -18.27
CA SER A 11 -18.32 -2.08 -17.94
C SER A 11 -19.13 -1.39 -19.06
N CYS A 12 -18.46 -0.85 -20.08
CA CYS A 12 -19.10 -0.18 -21.22
C CYS A 12 -19.37 -1.14 -22.39
N CYS A 13 -18.36 -1.89 -22.84
CA CYS A 13 -18.44 -2.74 -24.05
C CYS A 13 -18.33 -4.24 -23.80
N GLY A 14 -17.99 -4.67 -22.58
CA GLY A 14 -17.77 -6.09 -22.24
C GLY A 14 -16.44 -6.67 -22.71
N ASP A 15 -15.62 -5.90 -23.45
CA ASP A 15 -14.29 -6.37 -23.89
C ASP A 15 -13.32 -6.55 -22.71
N ALA A 16 -12.32 -7.40 -22.90
CA ALA A 16 -11.27 -7.63 -21.90
C ALA A 16 -10.43 -6.36 -21.65
N LEU A 17 -10.21 -6.06 -20.37
CA LEU A 17 -9.34 -4.99 -19.91
C LEU A 17 -7.86 -5.40 -19.98
N HIS A 18 -7.01 -4.48 -20.41
CA HIS A 18 -5.58 -4.71 -20.53
C HIS A 18 -4.80 -3.92 -19.47
N ARG A 19 -3.84 -4.56 -18.81
CA ARG A 19 -2.96 -3.88 -17.85
C ARG A 19 -2.05 -2.90 -18.58
N ILE A 20 -2.13 -1.63 -18.21
CA ILE A 20 -1.35 -0.53 -18.82
C ILE A 20 -0.27 0.03 -17.90
N GLY A 21 -0.38 -0.22 -16.60
CA GLY A 21 0.55 0.30 -15.61
C GLY A 21 0.26 -0.19 -14.21
N GLU A 22 0.95 0.35 -13.22
CA GLU A 22 0.76 0.03 -11.81
C GLU A 22 1.23 1.19 -10.95
N ASP A 23 0.47 1.51 -9.90
CA ASP A 23 0.94 2.40 -8.83
C ASP A 23 1.37 1.58 -7.61
N ALA A 24 2.50 1.94 -7.01
CA ALA A 24 2.99 1.32 -5.79
C ALA A 24 2.96 2.32 -4.62
N SER A 25 2.49 1.87 -3.47
CA SER A 25 2.50 2.61 -2.21
C SER A 25 3.28 1.83 -1.16
N GLU A 26 4.28 2.47 -0.56
CA GLU A 26 5.20 1.85 0.40
C GLU A 26 4.88 2.32 1.82
N ARG A 27 4.90 1.38 2.77
CA ARG A 27 4.65 1.65 4.20
C ARG A 27 5.62 0.85 5.07
N LEU A 28 6.11 1.45 6.14
CA LEU A 28 7.02 0.83 7.09
C LEU A 28 6.15 0.17 8.12
N ASP A 29 6.31 -1.14 8.21
CA ASP A 29 5.58 -2.01 9.10
C ASP A 29 6.57 -2.67 10.06
N ILE A 30 6.05 -3.13 11.18
CA ILE A 30 6.83 -3.89 12.15
C ILE A 30 6.23 -5.28 12.34
N VAL A 31 7.07 -6.29 12.14
CA VAL A 31 6.86 -7.63 12.69
C VAL A 31 7.77 -7.77 13.91
N PRO A 32 7.46 -8.66 14.86
CA PRO A 32 8.27 -8.77 16.08
C PRO A 32 9.78 -8.82 15.76
N ALA A 33 10.52 -7.86 16.30
CA ALA A 33 11.96 -7.64 16.11
C ALA A 33 12.47 -7.24 14.71
N HIS A 34 11.61 -7.03 13.70
CA HIS A 34 12.05 -6.60 12.36
C HIS A 34 11.15 -5.54 11.73
N PHE A 35 11.78 -4.51 11.18
CA PHE A 35 11.13 -3.58 10.25
C PHE A 35 11.05 -4.19 8.86
N ARG A 36 9.91 -3.99 8.20
CA ARG A 36 9.71 -4.39 6.81
C ARG A 36 8.98 -3.31 6.04
N MET A 37 9.20 -3.29 4.74
CA MET A 37 8.44 -2.46 3.83
C MET A 37 7.24 -3.23 3.31
N LEU A 38 6.04 -2.79 3.68
CA LEU A 38 4.78 -3.24 3.11
C LEU A 38 4.52 -2.43 1.83
N VAL A 39 4.73 -3.07 0.68
CA VAL A 39 4.45 -2.48 -0.63
C VAL A 39 3.08 -2.95 -1.12
N VAL A 40 2.16 -2.01 -1.34
CA VAL A 40 0.87 -2.25 -1.98
C VAL A 40 0.93 -1.79 -3.43
N ARG A 41 0.62 -2.69 -4.35
CA ARG A 41 0.66 -2.46 -5.79
C ARG A 41 -0.76 -2.48 -6.34
N ARG A 42 -1.15 -1.45 -7.08
CA ARG A 42 -2.49 -1.27 -7.66
C ARG A 42 -2.37 -1.19 -9.19
N PRO A 43 -2.55 -2.31 -9.91
CA PRO A 43 -2.48 -2.33 -11.37
C PRO A 43 -3.56 -1.44 -11.99
N LYS A 44 -3.18 -0.73 -13.05
CA LYS A 44 -4.07 0.08 -13.89
C LYS A 44 -4.44 -0.72 -15.12
N TYR A 45 -5.72 -0.76 -15.44
CA TYR A 45 -6.24 -1.41 -16.63
C TYR A 45 -6.93 -0.42 -17.55
N ALA A 46 -6.89 -0.67 -18.85
CA ALA A 46 -7.61 0.12 -19.84
C ALA A 46 -8.31 -0.77 -20.86
N CYS A 47 -9.47 -0.33 -21.31
CA CYS A 47 -10.15 -0.89 -22.48
C CYS A 47 -9.55 -0.29 -23.75
N ARG A 48 -9.22 -1.11 -24.75
CA ARG A 48 -8.73 -0.62 -26.06
C ARG A 48 -9.82 -0.01 -26.94
N THR A 49 -11.06 -0.44 -26.76
CA THR A 49 -12.21 0.01 -27.56
C THR A 49 -12.78 1.32 -27.02
N CYS A 50 -12.92 1.44 -25.70
CA CYS A 50 -13.55 2.59 -25.05
C CYS A 50 -12.55 3.60 -24.46
N GLU A 51 -11.25 3.29 -24.46
CA GLU A 51 -10.17 4.08 -23.85
C GLU A 51 -10.39 4.41 -22.36
N ASN A 52 -11.30 3.69 -21.69
CA ASN A 52 -11.60 3.91 -20.28
C ASN A 52 -10.58 3.20 -19.39
N VAL A 53 -10.14 3.87 -18.32
CA VAL A 53 -9.14 3.37 -17.37
C VAL A 53 -9.82 3.00 -16.05
N VAL A 54 -9.52 1.80 -15.56
CA VAL A 54 -10.05 1.27 -14.30
C VAL A 54 -8.89 0.87 -13.40
N GLN A 55 -8.97 1.21 -12.12
CA GLN A 55 -7.99 0.88 -11.11
C GLN A 55 -8.69 0.82 -9.74
N THR A 56 -8.17 -0.01 -8.84
CA THR A 56 -8.62 -0.02 -7.45
C THR A 56 -8.35 1.33 -6.77
N PRO A 57 -9.33 1.90 -6.03
CA PRO A 57 -9.17 3.18 -5.34
C PRO A 57 -7.93 3.22 -4.43
N ALA A 58 -7.34 4.41 -4.31
CA ALA A 58 -6.24 4.62 -3.39
C ALA A 58 -6.73 4.57 -1.94
N PRO A 59 -5.94 4.02 -1.00
CA PRO A 59 -6.24 4.17 0.41
C PRO A 59 -6.14 5.65 0.81
N VAL A 60 -7.05 6.10 1.68
CA VAL A 60 -7.14 7.50 2.14
C VAL A 60 -5.88 7.97 2.86
N ILE A 61 -5.20 7.06 3.56
CA ILE A 61 -3.96 7.34 4.27
C ILE A 61 -2.80 6.89 3.38
N GLU A 62 -2.20 7.84 2.68
CA GLU A 62 -0.94 7.64 1.96
C GLU A 62 0.24 8.02 2.87
N GLY A 63 1.25 7.15 2.94
CA GLY A 63 2.52 7.45 3.62
C GLY A 63 2.98 6.44 4.67
N LEU A 64 4.30 6.49 4.91
CA LEU A 64 5.03 5.89 6.01
C LEU A 64 4.79 6.71 7.30
N PRO A 65 4.59 6.11 8.50
CA PRO A 65 4.61 4.68 8.86
C PRO A 65 3.22 4.05 9.08
N THR A 66 3.15 2.71 9.19
CA THR A 66 1.91 2.00 9.59
C THR A 66 1.52 2.28 11.04
N VAL A 67 0.26 1.99 11.39
CA VAL A 67 -0.25 2.09 12.77
C VAL A 67 0.53 1.19 13.73
N ALA A 68 0.94 -0.01 13.31
CA ALA A 68 1.74 -0.92 14.12
C ALA A 68 3.12 -0.31 14.45
N THR A 69 3.77 0.28 13.46
CA THR A 69 5.05 0.99 13.65
C THR A 69 4.90 2.21 14.55
N LEU A 70 3.83 2.99 14.39
CA LEU A 70 3.53 4.11 15.31
C LEU A 70 3.35 3.61 16.75
N ALA A 71 2.57 2.54 16.93
CA ALA A 71 2.34 1.94 18.24
C ALA A 71 3.65 1.48 18.88
N GLN A 72 4.53 0.80 18.12
CA GLN A 72 5.84 0.39 18.63
C GLN A 72 6.66 1.58 19.13
N VAL A 73 6.79 2.64 18.32
CA VAL A 73 7.58 3.83 18.68
C VAL A 73 7.02 4.50 19.94
N LEU A 74 5.69 4.61 20.03
CA LEU A 74 5.02 5.20 21.18
C LEU A 74 5.21 4.37 22.45
N VAL A 75 4.96 3.05 22.39
CA VAL A 75 5.15 2.14 23.54
C VAL A 75 6.61 2.15 23.98
N SER A 76 7.55 2.01 23.02
CA SER A 76 8.98 2.00 23.33
C SER A 76 9.42 3.31 24.00
N LYS A 77 8.90 4.46 23.56
CA LYS A 77 9.25 5.78 24.12
C LYS A 77 8.67 5.99 25.51
N TYR A 78 7.37 5.70 25.68
CA TYR A 78 6.61 6.14 26.86
C TYR A 78 6.45 5.05 27.92
N ALA A 79 6.35 3.78 27.54
CA ALA A 79 6.24 2.66 28.49
C ALA A 79 7.61 2.07 28.82
N ASP A 80 8.46 1.83 27.81
CA ASP A 80 9.77 1.20 28.00
C ASP A 80 10.92 2.19 28.22
N HIS A 81 10.61 3.49 28.21
CA HIS A 81 11.58 4.58 28.39
C HIS A 81 12.79 4.53 27.44
N LEU A 82 12.63 3.95 26.25
CA LEU A 82 13.65 3.87 25.22
C LEU A 82 13.72 5.20 24.46
N PRO A 83 14.81 5.99 24.56
CA PRO A 83 14.87 7.29 23.91
C PRO A 83 14.90 7.16 22.38
N LEU A 84 14.31 8.14 21.68
CA LEU A 84 14.13 8.11 20.22
C LEU A 84 15.44 7.94 19.43
N TYR A 85 16.54 8.54 19.90
CA TYR A 85 17.85 8.38 19.22
C TYR A 85 18.35 6.94 19.23
N ARG A 86 17.99 6.16 20.26
CA ARG A 86 18.37 4.74 20.39
C ARG A 86 17.42 3.86 19.58
N GLN A 87 16.13 4.22 19.53
CA GLN A 87 15.16 3.54 18.66
C GLN A 87 15.54 3.65 17.17
N ALA A 88 16.04 4.81 16.75
CA ALA A 88 16.45 5.04 15.36
C ALA A 88 17.66 4.21 14.90
N GLN A 89 18.33 3.50 15.81
CA GLN A 89 19.48 2.64 15.54
C GLN A 89 19.12 1.14 15.45
N ILE A 90 17.84 0.81 15.66
CA ILE A 90 17.27 -0.54 15.52
C ILE A 90 16.85 -0.74 14.06
#